data_AF-A0A2H6K0J5-F1
#
_entry.id   AF-A0A2H6K0J5-F1
#
_cell.length_a   1.000
_cell.length_b   1.000
_cell.length_c   1.000
_cell.angle_alpha   90.00
_cell.angle_beta   90.00
_cell.angle_gamma   90.00
#
_symmetry.space_group_name_H-M   'P 1'
#
loop_
_entity.id
_entity.type
_entity.pdbx_description
1 polymer ?
#
loop_
_entity_poly.entity_id
_entity_poly.type
_entity_poly.pdbx_seq_one_letter_code
_entity_poly.pdbx_strand_id
1 'polypeptide(L)'
;MLHGYTVTTLKKPTDSSCPNNLFQWKHEQSLIKHYLYILILGIVMSKFTAYIERDPETGFYVAVVPGIPGAHTQAETLDELQKNITEVVELCIGEMDPRTRKLLPEFIGIQQIEVSV
;
A
#
# COMPACT_ATOMS: atom_id res chain seq x y z
N MET A 1 14.73 -17.98 16.16
CA MET A 1 14.14 -19.18 15.55
C MET A 1 13.12 -18.77 14.50
N LEU A 2 13.56 -18.54 13.27
CA LEU A 2 12.72 -18.49 12.07
C LEU A 2 13.29 -19.58 11.16
N HIS A 3 12.77 -20.79 11.30
CA HIS A 3 13.27 -21.94 10.57
C HIS A 3 12.79 -21.86 9.12
N GLY A 4 13.71 -21.46 8.23
CA GLY A 4 13.87 -21.99 6.88
C GLY A 4 12.62 -22.09 6.01
N TYR A 5 12.21 -20.96 5.42
CA TYR A 5 11.49 -21.00 4.15
C TYR A 5 12.51 -20.83 3.02
N THR A 6 13.17 -21.91 2.62
CA THR A 6 13.83 -21.95 1.31
C THR A 6 12.72 -21.96 0.27
N VAL A 7 12.67 -20.93 -0.59
CA VAL A 7 11.84 -20.92 -1.78
C VAL A 7 12.38 -22.01 -2.72
N THR A 8 11.93 -23.25 -2.53
CA THR A 8 12.08 -24.30 -3.51
C THR A 8 11.26 -23.87 -4.71
N THR A 9 11.93 -23.34 -5.73
CA THR A 9 11.33 -23.14 -7.06
C THR A 9 10.62 -24.44 -7.43
N LEU A 10 9.29 -24.41 -7.53
CA LEU A 10 8.45 -25.56 -7.91
C LEU A 10 8.78 -25.93 -9.36
N LYS A 11 9.88 -26.63 -9.56
CA LYS A 11 10.30 -27.14 -10.86
C LYS A 11 9.26 -28.16 -11.28
N LYS A 12 8.67 -28.00 -12.47
CA LYS A 12 7.72 -28.96 -13.03
C LYS A 12 8.35 -30.36 -12.96
N PRO A 13 7.65 -31.38 -12.43
CA PRO A 13 8.22 -32.72 -12.35
C PRO A 13 8.62 -33.18 -13.76
N THR A 14 9.90 -33.51 -13.95
CA THR A 14 10.48 -33.94 -15.23
C THR A 14 10.58 -35.45 -15.38
N ASP A 15 10.15 -36.21 -14.38
CA ASP A 15 10.27 -37.67 -14.40
C ASP A 15 8.93 -38.32 -14.79
N SER A 16 8.95 -39.08 -15.89
CA SER A 16 7.82 -39.81 -16.48
C SER A 16 7.46 -41.11 -15.74
N SER A 17 8.12 -41.42 -14.63
CA SER A 17 7.94 -42.68 -13.90
C SER A 17 6.69 -42.75 -13.00
N CYS A 18 5.92 -41.65 -12.84
CA CYS A 18 4.68 -41.65 -12.03
C CYS A 18 3.58 -40.79 -12.68
N PRO A 19 2.54 -41.41 -13.30
CA PRO A 19 1.51 -40.67 -14.06
C PRO A 19 0.59 -39.77 -13.20
N ASN A 20 0.57 -39.95 -11.87
CA ASN A 20 -0.29 -39.18 -10.96
C ASN A 20 0.28 -37.84 -10.48
N ASN A 21 1.58 -37.58 -10.67
CA ASN A 21 2.22 -36.37 -10.13
C ASN A 21 1.89 -35.09 -10.92
N LEU A 22 1.49 -35.21 -12.19
CA LEU A 22 1.19 -34.04 -13.02
C LEU A 22 -0.18 -33.42 -12.69
N PHE A 23 -1.19 -34.24 -12.38
CA PHE A 23 -2.51 -33.75 -11.94
C PHE A 23 -2.44 -33.12 -10.57
N GLN A 24 -1.73 -33.77 -9.64
CA GLN A 24 -1.50 -33.24 -8.30
C GLN A 24 -0.71 -31.93 -8.34
N TRP A 25 0.36 -31.86 -9.13
CA TRP A 25 1.12 -30.62 -9.35
C TRP A 25 0.27 -29.52 -9.99
N LYS A 26 -0.55 -29.82 -10.99
CA LYS A 26 -1.48 -28.84 -11.59
C LYS A 26 -2.52 -28.33 -10.58
N HIS A 27 -3.03 -29.20 -9.72
CA HIS A 27 -3.99 -28.84 -8.68
C HIS A 27 -3.33 -27.96 -7.59
N GLU A 28 -2.14 -28.31 -7.13
CA GLU A 28 -1.34 -27.51 -6.19
C GLU A 28 -0.99 -26.13 -6.77
N GLN A 29 -0.59 -26.05 -8.04
CA GLN A 29 -0.38 -24.76 -8.74
C GLN A 29 -1.67 -23.94 -8.86
N SER A 30 -2.82 -24.59 -9.02
CA SER A 30 -4.13 -23.94 -9.07
C SER A 30 -4.50 -23.33 -7.71
N LEU A 31 -4.28 -24.07 -6.62
CA LEU A 31 -4.52 -23.58 -5.26
C LEU A 31 -3.58 -22.43 -4.89
N ILE A 32 -2.30 -22.51 -5.28
CA ILE A 32 -1.33 -21.42 -5.07
C ILE A 32 -1.73 -20.19 -5.88
N LYS A 33 -2.13 -20.36 -7.14
CA LYS A 33 -2.63 -19.24 -7.96
C LYS A 33 -3.91 -18.64 -7.39
N HIS A 34 -4.83 -19.45 -6.90
CA HIS A 34 -6.07 -18.98 -6.31
C HIS A 34 -5.83 -18.24 -4.99
N TYR A 35 -4.97 -18.79 -4.11
CA TYR A 35 -4.58 -18.15 -2.87
C TYR A 35 -3.80 -16.85 -3.11
N LEU A 36 -2.86 -16.84 -4.07
CA LEU A 36 -2.15 -15.64 -4.48
C LEU A 36 -3.11 -14.61 -5.10
N TYR A 37 -4.10 -15.05 -5.88
CA TYR A 37 -5.13 -14.18 -6.45
C TYR A 37 -6.04 -13.58 -5.39
N ILE A 38 -6.47 -14.37 -4.39
CA ILE A 38 -7.21 -13.86 -3.23
C ILE A 38 -6.38 -12.85 -2.43
N LEU A 39 -5.09 -13.15 -2.21
CA LEU A 39 -4.17 -12.27 -1.50
C LEU A 39 -3.94 -10.96 -2.26
N ILE A 40 -3.79 -11.01 -3.59
CA ILE A 40 -3.60 -9.84 -4.45
C ILE A 40 -4.91 -9.04 -4.61
N LEU A 41 -6.07 -9.70 -4.77
CA LEU A 41 -7.38 -9.03 -4.80
C LEU A 41 -7.72 -8.37 -3.47
N GLY A 42 -7.22 -8.89 -2.34
CA GLY A 42 -7.38 -8.29 -1.02
C GLY A 42 -6.51 -7.05 -0.80
N ILE A 43 -5.44 -6.86 -1.58
CA ILE A 43 -4.54 -5.71 -1.48
C ILE A 43 -4.92 -4.69 -2.57
N VAL A 44 -5.97 -3.90 -2.30
CA VAL A 44 -6.29 -2.73 -3.12
C VAL A 44 -5.40 -1.58 -2.65
N MET A 45 -4.28 -1.37 -3.34
CA MET A 45 -3.39 -0.22 -3.07
C MET A 45 -4.02 1.06 -3.61
N SER A 46 -4.48 1.91 -2.70
CA SER A 46 -4.89 3.29 -3.00
C SER A 46 -3.67 4.21 -2.85
N LYS A 47 -3.51 5.14 -3.79
CA LYS A 47 -2.43 6.12 -3.76
C LYS A 47 -2.99 7.49 -3.38
N PHE A 48 -2.33 8.13 -2.43
CA PHE A 48 -2.65 9.48 -1.99
C PHE A 48 -1.37 10.31 -1.99
N THR A 49 -1.50 11.62 -2.24
CA THR A 49 -0.38 12.55 -2.18
C THR A 49 -0.52 13.38 -0.91
N ALA A 50 0.50 13.36 -0.05
CA ALA A 50 0.59 14.27 1.09
C ALA A 50 1.40 15.53 0.70
N TYR A 51 0.89 16.70 1.05
CA TYR A 51 1.65 17.94 1.07
C TYR A 51 2.42 17.99 2.39
N ILE A 52 3.74 18.14 2.32
CA ILE A 52 4.63 18.17 3.48
C ILE A 52 5.33 19.51 3.51
N GLU A 53 5.24 20.19 4.64
CA GLU A 53 5.93 21.44 4.92
C GLU A 53 6.71 21.33 6.23
N ARG A 54 7.64 22.26 6.43
CA ARG A 54 8.37 22.41 7.68
C ARG A 54 7.84 23.66 8.37
N ASP A 55 7.36 23.49 9.59
CA ASP A 55 6.96 24.60 10.44
C ASP A 55 8.21 25.40 10.85
N PRO A 56 8.27 26.71 10.54
CA PRO A 56 9.43 27.54 10.87
C PRO A 56 9.58 27.84 12.37
N GLU A 57 8.52 27.74 13.17
CA GLU A 57 8.56 28.03 14.60
C GLU A 57 9.02 26.82 15.42
N THR A 58 8.43 25.65 15.15
CA THR A 58 8.74 24.42 15.90
C THR A 58 9.84 23.59 15.26
N GLY A 59 10.08 23.76 13.95
CA GLY A 59 10.97 22.90 13.17
C GLY A 59 10.39 21.51 12.88
N PHE A 60 9.12 21.27 13.19
CA PHE A 60 8.47 19.99 12.91
C PHE A 60 8.10 19.91 11.44
N TYR A 61 8.01 18.69 10.92
CA TYR A 61 7.36 18.46 9.64
C TYR A 61 5.86 18.33 9.87
N VAL A 62 5.09 18.96 9.00
CA VAL A 62 3.62 18.91 9.00
C VAL A 62 3.19 18.31 7.67
N ALA A 63 2.33 17.30 7.71
CA ALA A 63 1.77 16.64 6.54
C ALA A 63 0.27 16.82 6.50
N VAL A 64 -0.28 17.05 5.31
CA VAL A 64 -1.72 17.06 5.03
C VAL A 64 -2.00 16.32 3.73
N VAL A 65 -3.06 15.51 3.68
CA VAL A 65 -3.51 14.87 2.43
C VAL A 65 -4.71 15.65 1.86
N PRO A 66 -4.52 16.39 0.75
CA PRO A 66 -5.61 17.11 0.12
C PRO A 66 -6.73 16.14 -0.29
N GLY A 67 -7.98 16.54 -0.03
CA GLY A 67 -9.16 15.75 -0.39
C GLY A 67 -9.60 14.73 0.67
N ILE A 68 -8.80 14.44 1.71
CA ILE A 68 -9.23 13.62 2.84
C ILE A 68 -9.38 14.51 4.08
N PRO A 69 -10.61 14.90 4.47
CA PRO A 69 -10.83 15.69 5.67
C PRO A 69 -10.27 15.00 6.91
N GLY A 70 -9.54 15.73 7.74
CA GLY A 70 -8.93 15.19 8.96
C GLY A 70 -7.60 14.47 8.76
N ALA A 71 -7.15 14.24 7.53
CA ALA A 71 -5.85 13.60 7.27
C ALA A 71 -4.70 14.60 7.35
N HIS A 72 -4.34 14.97 8.57
CA HIS A 72 -3.18 15.81 8.88
C HIS A 72 -2.44 15.26 10.10
N THR A 73 -1.12 15.42 10.12
CA THR A 73 -0.27 15.05 11.26
C THR A 73 1.01 15.86 11.25
N GLN A 74 1.77 15.79 12.33
CA GLN A 74 3.11 16.36 12.41
C GLN A 74 4.08 15.34 13.03
N ALA A 75 5.38 15.56 12.82
CA ALA A 75 6.45 14.76 13.43
C ALA A 75 7.80 15.51 13.38
N GLU A 76 8.75 15.09 14.21
CA GLU A 76 10.10 15.67 14.23
C GLU A 76 10.94 15.22 13.02
N THR A 77 10.67 14.03 12.49
CA THR A 77 11.41 13.40 11.40
C THR A 77 10.49 13.00 10.25
N LEU A 78 11.03 12.94 9.03
CA LEU A 78 10.25 12.50 7.84
C LEU A 78 9.83 11.03 7.94
N ASP A 79 10.64 10.17 8.55
CA ASP A 79 10.32 8.75 8.74
C ASP A 79 9.13 8.57 9.69
N GLU A 80 9.13 9.30 10.80
CA GLU A 80 8.01 9.31 11.74
C GLU A 80 6.77 9.94 11.10
N LEU A 81 6.93 11.04 10.35
CA LEU A 81 5.84 11.67 9.62
C LEU A 81 5.18 10.70 8.64
N GLN A 82 5.98 9.95 7.89
CA GLN A 82 5.51 8.96 6.92
C GLN A 82 4.70 7.87 7.59
N LYS A 83 5.14 7.39 8.76
CA LYS A 83 4.38 6.41 9.55
C LYS A 83 3.05 7.00 10.03
N ASN A 84 3.11 8.16 10.67
CA ASN A 84 1.94 8.83 11.26
C ASN A 84 0.88 9.16 10.18
N ILE A 85 1.29 9.70 9.03
CA ILE A 85 0.32 10.08 7.99
C ILE A 85 -0.31 8.85 7.33
N THR A 86 0.43 7.73 7.24
CA THR A 86 -0.12 6.47 6.73
C THR A 86 -1.23 5.97 7.66
N GLU A 87 -0.97 5.91 8.96
CA GLU A 87 -1.96 5.47 9.96
C GLU A 87 -3.20 6.38 9.94
N VAL A 88 -3.00 7.70 9.91
CA VAL A 88 -4.11 8.67 9.86
C VAL A 88 -4.95 8.50 8.59
N VAL A 89 -4.32 8.33 7.42
CA VAL A 89 -5.05 8.13 6.16
C VAL A 89 -5.83 6.82 6.18
N GLU A 90 -5.25 5.73 6.70
CA GLU A 90 -5.92 4.44 6.84
C GLU A 90 -7.16 4.55 7.73
N LEU A 91 -7.05 5.26 8.85
CA LEU A 91 -8.18 5.53 9.74
C LEU A 91 -9.26 6.36 9.04
N CYS A 92 -8.90 7.49 8.44
CA CYS A 92 -9.85 8.37 7.75
C CYS A 92 -10.60 7.64 6.62
N ILE A 93 -9.89 6.87 5.80
CA ILE A 93 -10.50 6.10 4.71
C ILE A 93 -11.32 4.92 5.26
N GLY A 94 -10.89 4.29 6.35
CA GLY A 94 -11.62 3.23 7.02
C GLY A 94 -12.99 3.68 7.52
N GLU A 95 -13.07 4.86 8.12
CA GLU A 95 -14.32 5.43 8.64
C GLU A 95 -15.18 6.14 7.58
N MET A 96 -14.59 6.57 6.45
CA MET A 96 -15.30 7.27 5.39
C MET A 96 -16.33 6.36 4.68
N ASP A 97 -17.53 6.89 4.47
CA ASP A 97 -18.59 6.15 3.78
C ASP A 97 -18.19 5.84 2.32
N PRO A 98 -18.64 4.71 1.75
CA PRO A 98 -18.24 4.30 0.40
C PRO A 98 -18.68 5.26 -0.71
N ARG A 99 -19.69 6.12 -0.50
CA ARG A 99 -20.15 7.08 -1.51
C ARG A 99 -19.20 8.27 -1.55
N THR A 100 -18.87 8.83 -0.39
CA THR A 100 -17.89 9.93 -0.27
C THR A 100 -16.51 9.49 -0.73
N ARG A 101 -16.10 8.25 -0.44
CA ARG A 101 -14.81 7.71 -0.92
C ARG A 101 -14.67 7.72 -2.44
N LYS A 102 -15.77 7.51 -3.18
CA LYS A 102 -15.79 7.55 -4.65
C LYS A 102 -15.75 8.97 -5.21
N LEU A 103 -16.00 9.97 -4.38
CA LEU A 103 -16.02 11.39 -4.74
C LEU A 103 -14.70 12.09 -4.39
N LEU A 104 -13.70 11.35 -3.89
CA LEU A 104 -12.38 11.91 -3.62
C LEU A 104 -11.78 12.48 -4.91
N PRO A 105 -11.19 13.69 -4.86
CA PRO A 105 -10.62 14.33 -6.03
C PRO A 105 -9.44 13.53 -6.57
N GLU A 106 -9.30 13.50 -7.90
CA GLU A 106 -8.10 12.97 -8.53
C GLU A 106 -6.95 13.97 -8.36
N PHE A 107 -5.80 13.46 -7.91
CA PHE A 107 -4.60 14.27 -7.77
C PHE A 107 -3.96 14.57 -9.13
N ILE A 108 -3.84 15.84 -9.49
CA ILE A 108 -3.23 16.29 -10.75
C ILE A 108 -1.74 16.67 -10.58
N GLY A 109 -1.38 17.34 -9.49
CA GLY A 109 -0.01 17.80 -9.27
C GLY A 109 0.11 18.87 -8.18
N ILE A 110 1.35 19.22 -7.85
CA ILE A 110 1.71 20.36 -6.99
C ILE A 110 2.55 21.31 -7.84
N GLN A 111 2.24 22.60 -7.80
CA GLN A 111 2.98 23.64 -8.51
C GLN A 111 3.41 24.72 -7.53
N GLN A 112 4.72 24.91 -7.37
CA GLN A 112 5.26 26.06 -6.67
C GLN A 112 5.30 27.25 -7.64
N ILE A 113 4.78 28.40 -7.19
CA ILE A 113 4.74 29.64 -7.95
C ILE A 113 5.46 30.69 -7.13
N GLU A 114 6.42 31.37 -7.74
CA GLU A 114 7.13 32.50 -7.14
C GLU A 114 6.49 33.81 -7.62
N VAL A 115 6.21 34.71 -6.68
CA VAL A 115 5.66 36.03 -6.96
C VAL A 115 6.59 37.10 -6.39
N SER A 116 6.81 38.17 -7.15
CA SER A 116 7.52 39.36 -6.67
C SER A 116 6.49 40.38 -6.21
N VAL A 117 6.65 40.89 -5.00
CA VAL A 117 5.80 41.95 -4.41
C VAL A 117 6.61 43.23 -4.30
#